data_AF-S4NW24-F1
#
_entry.id   AF-S4NW24-F1
#
_cell.length_a   1.000
_cell.length_b   1.000
_cell.length_c   1.000
_cell.angle_alpha   90.00
_cell.angle_beta   90.00
_cell.angle_gamma   90.00
#
_symmetry.space_group_name_H-M   'P 1'
#
loop_
_entity.id
_entity.type
_entity.pdbx_description
1 polymer ?
#
loop_
_entity_poly.entity_id
_entity_poly.type
_entity_poly.pdbx_seq_one_letter_code
_entity_poly.pdbx_strand_id
1 'polypeptide(L)' 'MLHTKTVHHPEVGPLHLDCDILTESAGDLRIVILTAPPGSDTASRLGLLDVIGIQQMTEPSQLRHSVNPPT' A
#
# COMPACT_ATOMS: atom_id res chain seq x y z
N MET A 1 -9.24 -3.72 18.94
CA MET A 1 -7.85 -3.23 18.94
C MET A 1 -7.53 -2.85 17.51
N LEU A 2 -7.15 -1.61 17.26
CA LEU A 2 -6.80 -1.16 15.90
C LEU A 2 -5.41 -1.70 15.57
N HIS A 3 -5.27 -2.41 14.45
CA HIS A 3 -3.99 -2.91 13.97
C HIS A 3 -3.48 -1.95 12.90
N THR A 4 -2.22 -1.51 12.97
CA THR A 4 -1.66 -0.55 12.00
C THR A 4 -0.71 -1.26 11.04
N LYS A 5 -0.72 -0.86 9.77
CA LYS A 5 0.23 -1.28 8.74
C LYS A 5 0.92 -0.08 8.12
N THR A 6 2.19 -0.26 7.78
CA THR A 6 2.93 0.73 6.98
C THR A 6 3.05 0.21 5.55
N VAL A 7 2.52 0.97 4.59
CA VAL A 7 2.64 0.69 3.15
C VAL A 7 3.64 1.67 2.56
N HIS A 8 4.67 1.17 1.88
CA HIS A 8 5.64 2.01 1.18
C HIS A 8 5.21 2.20 -0.27
N HIS A 9 4.68 3.38 -0.61
CA HIS A 9 4.31 3.72 -1.99
C HIS A 9 5.46 4.48 -2.68
N PRO A 10 5.82 4.16 -3.94
CA PRO A 10 6.97 4.76 -4.61
C PRO A 10 6.89 6.29 -4.75
N GLU A 11 5.68 6.83 -4.98
CA GLU A 11 5.49 8.27 -5.18
C GLU A 11 5.16 9.05 -3.90
N VAL A 12 4.19 8.56 -3.10
CA VAL A 12 3.70 9.31 -1.93
C VAL A 12 4.43 8.94 -0.63
N GLY A 13 5.36 7.99 -0.69
CA GLY A 13 6.17 7.55 0.45
C GLY A 13 5.43 6.61 1.40
N PRO A 14 5.88 6.50 2.67
CA PRO A 14 5.25 5.61 3.65
C PRO A 14 3.86 6.12 4.07
N LEU A 15 2.89 5.22 4.12
CA LEU A 15 1.53 5.45 4.59
C LEU A 15 1.27 4.59 5.82
N HIS A 16 0.91 5.23 6.94
CA HIS A 16 0.54 4.56 8.19
C HIS A 16 -0.97 4.39 8.25
N LEU A 17 -1.43 3.17 7.97
CA LEU A 17 -2.84 2.86 7.75
C LEU A 17 -3.38 1.99 8.86
N ASP A 18 -4.59 2.29 9.30
CA ASP A 18 -5.39 1.42 10.14
C ASP A 18 -5.90 0.26 9.31
N CYS A 19 -5.73 -0.95 9.83
CA CYS A 19 -5.99 -2.20 9.16
C CYS A 19 -7.09 -2.96 9.89
N ASP A 20 -8.21 -3.13 9.20
CA ASP A 20 -9.31 -3.99 9.63
C ASP A 20 -9.36 -5.20 8.70
N ILE A 21 -9.49 -6.39 9.29
CA ILE A 21 -9.61 -7.63 8.54
C ILE A 21 -10.98 -8.22 8.83
N LEU A 22 -11.84 -8.25 7.81
CA LEU A 22 -13.13 -8.91 7.86
C LEU A 22 -12.97 -10.29 7.22
N THR A 23 -13.23 -11.34 7.98
CA THR A 23 -13.16 -12.73 7.49
C THR A 23 -14.57 -13.32 7.51
N GLU A 24 -14.97 -13.99 6.44
CA GLU A 24 -16.22 -14.75 6.42
C GLU A 24 -16.03 -16.03 7.25
N SER A 25 -17.05 -16.42 8.00
CA SER A 25 -16.99 -17.51 8.96
C SER A 25 -16.91 -18.92 8.35
N ALA A 26 -17.44 -19.12 7.15
CA ALA A 26 -17.62 -20.43 6.52
C ALA A 26 -16.78 -20.65 5.25
N GLY A 27 -16.02 -19.65 4.81
CA GLY A 27 -15.23 -19.70 3.59
C GLY A 27 -13.89 -18.99 3.70
N ASP A 28 -13.11 -19.05 2.63
CA ASP A 28 -11.73 -18.56 2.59
C ASP A 28 -11.59 -17.07 2.23
N LEU A 29 -12.71 -16.33 2.23
CA LEU A 29 -12.70 -14.90 1.87
C LEU A 29 -12.25 -14.04 3.05
N ARG A 30 -11.26 -13.20 2.78
CA ARG A 30 -10.77 -12.16 3.70
C ARG A 30 -10.75 -10.82 2.99
N ILE A 31 -11.40 -9.83 3.58
CA ILE A 31 -11.36 -8.44 3.15
C ILE A 31 -10.40 -7.71 4.07
N VAL A 32 -9.40 -7.06 3.49
CA VAL A 32 -8.46 -6.19 4.21
C VAL A 32 -8.83 -4.75 3.87
N ILE A 33 -9.24 -4.00 4.87
CA ILE A 33 -9.60 -2.60 4.74
C ILE A 33 -8.44 -1.79 5.32
N LEU A 34 -7.89 -0.89 4.51
CA LEU A 34 -6.84 0.03 4.91
C LEU A 34 -7.40 1.45 4.90
N THR A 35 -7.36 2.12 6.04
CA THR A 35 -7.87 3.49 6.19
C THR A 35 -6.81 4.38 6.84
N ALA A 36 -6.99 5.68 6.75
CA ALA A 36 -6.14 6.65 7.42
C ALA A 36 -6.97 7.49 8.40
N PRO A 37 -6.41 7.88 9.56
CA PRO A 37 -7.10 8.76 10.49
C PRO A 37 -7.55 10.06 9.81
N PRO A 38 -8.82 10.48 9.94
CA PRO A 38 -9.32 11.71 9.33
C PRO A 38 -8.48 12.93 9.73
N GLY A 39 -8.16 13.80 8.76
CA GLY A 39 -7.35 15.00 8.98
C GLY A 39 -5.85 14.77 9.16
N SER A 40 -5.38 13.52 9.08
CA SER A 40 -3.93 13.22 9.11
C SER A 40 -3.23 13.51 7.78
N ASP A 41 -1.90 13.65 7.83
CA ASP A 41 -1.05 13.73 6.63
C ASP A 41 -1.20 12.46 5.76
N THR A 42 -1.31 11.28 6.40
CA THR A 42 -1.55 10.03 5.69
C THR A 42 -2.89 10.04 4.96
N ALA A 43 -3.95 10.60 5.52
CA ALA A 43 -5.23 10.74 4.83
C ALA A 43 -5.12 11.63 3.59
N SER A 44 -4.35 12.72 3.67
CA SER A 44 -4.09 13.61 2.54
C SER A 44 -3.33 12.90 1.42
N ARG A 45 -2.26 12.16 1.76
CA ARG A 45 -1.49 11.35 0.79
C ARG A 45 -2.28 10.21 0.19
N LEU A 46 -3.10 9.53 0.99
CA LEU A 46 -4.00 8.48 0.53
C LEU A 46 -5.03 9.05 -0.47
N GLY A 47 -5.53 10.26 -0.23
CA GLY A 47 -6.40 10.98 -1.19
C GLY A 47 -5.72 11.31 -2.51
N LEU A 48 -4.40 11.59 -2.53
CA LEU A 48 -3.67 11.81 -3.79
C LEU A 48 -3.66 10.55 -4.66
N LEU A 49 -3.64 9.35 -4.06
CA LEU A 49 -3.66 8.08 -4.80
C LEU A 49 -4.97 7.86 -5.57
N ASP A 50 -6.09 8.49 -5.17
CA ASP A 50 -7.33 8.46 -5.95
C ASP A 50 -7.19 9.18 -7.30
N VAL A 51 -6.29 10.18 -7.36
CA VAL A 51 -6.04 10.98 -8.56
C VAL A 51 -4.93 10.37 -9.42
N ILE A 52 -3.80 9.98 -8.81
CA ILE A 52 -2.64 9.48 -9.56
C ILE A 52 -2.69 7.97 -9.82
N GLY A 53 -3.43 7.20 -9.01
CA GLY A 53 -3.45 5.73 -9.07
C GLY A 53 -4.27 5.13 -10.22
N ILE A 54 -5.11 5.91 -10.90
CA ILE A 54 -5.84 5.49 -12.11
C ILE A 54 -5.04 5.70 -13.39
N GLN A 55 -3.95 6.48 -13.34
CA GLN A 55 -2.98 6.55 -14.41
C GLN A 55 -2.07 5.33 -14.24
N GLN A 56 -1.94 4.47 -15.26
CA GLN A 56 -1.03 3.33 -15.18
C GLN A 56 0.39 3.85 -14.94
N MET A 57 0.82 3.76 -13.69
CA MET A 57 2.16 4.07 -13.25
C MET A 57 3.03 2.89 -13.68
N THR A 58 3.60 2.98 -14.88
CA THR A 58 4.61 2.02 -15.34
C THR A 58 5.76 2.04 -14.32
N GLU A 59 5.86 1.00 -13.49
CA GLU A 59 7.03 0.81 -12.65
C GLU A 59 8.28 0.85 -13.54
N PRO A 60 9.29 1.70 -13.27
CA PRO A 60 10.63 1.40 -13.71
C PRO A 60 11.05 0.20 -12.88
N SER A 61 10.78 -1.00 -13.42
CA SER A 61 11.17 -2.29 -12.87
C SER A 61 12.56 -2.16 -12.26
N GLN A 62 12.57 -2.20 -10.94
CA GLN A 62 13.73 -2.20 -10.07
C GLN A 62 14.86 -3.04 -10.68
N LEU A 63 15.86 -2.34 -11.22
CA LEU A 63 17.20 -2.84 -11.50
C LEU A 63 17.83 -3.34 -10.19
N ARG A 64 17.45 -4.54 -9.74
CA ARG A 64 18.11 -5.25 -8.64
C ARG A 64 18.13 -6.76 -8.85
N HIS A 65 18.46 -7.18 -10.05
CA HIS A 65 19.20 -8.43 -10.23
C HIS A 65 20.37 -8.13 -11.17
N SER A 66 21.26 -7.22 -10.74
CA SER A 66 22.67 -7.37 -11.11
C SER A 66 23.16 -8.62 -10.38
N VAL A 67 23.05 -9.77 -11.04
CA VAL A 67 23.98 -10.87 -10.79
C VAL A 67 24.88 -10.87 -12.02
N ASN A 68 26.08 -10.32 -11.86
CA ASN A 68 27.18 -10.65 -12.74
C ASN A 68 27.92 -11.81 -12.04
N PRO A 69 27.87 -13.06 -12.55
CA PRO A 69 28.75 -14.12 -12.09
C PRO A 69 30.02 -14.22 -12.96
N PRO A 70 31.09 -14.81 -12.42
CA PRO A 70 32.47 -14.42 -12.71
C PRO A 70 33.10 -15.06 -13.95
N THR A 71 34.11 -14.33 -14.47
CA THR A 71 35.11 -14.63 -15.53
C THR A 71 34.65 -14.57 -16.98
#